data_AF-A0A8X6YZ97-F1
#
_entry.id   AF-A0A8X6YZ97-F1
#
_cell.length_a   1.000
_cell.length_b   1.000
_cell.length_c   1.000
_cell.angle_alpha   90.00
_cell.angle_beta   90.00
_cell.angle_gamma   90.00
#
_symmetry.space_group_name_H-M   'P 1'
#
loop_
_entity.id
_entity.type
_entity.pdbx_description
1 polymer ?
#
loop_
_entity_poly.entity_id
_entity_poly.type
_entity_poly.pdbx_seq_one_letter_code
_entity_poly.pdbx_strand_id
1 'polypeptide(L)'
;MEPSWSKRDYVSFAEEGYIKNVIAFRAINMIASAASSVPFTLCQLTEQGKSQLKIHPLLKLLYSPNPMTSKSEFIEGIVTYRLVNGNSYILMVESQNSRKPPTELYLLRPDRVEIVPGRNNVPYIYRYAINNNSYDFKVDKLTGRSAVLHLKTFNPLNDWYGLSPIEAAAYSIDQHNQAGAGNVLCYKRGKTGSKETGRTGVVEV
;
A
#
# COMPACT_ATOMS: atom_id res chain seq x y z
N MET A 1 12.27 22.99 -9.52
CA MET A 1 11.99 21.54 -9.48
C MET A 1 10.59 21.41 -8.96
N GLU A 2 9.67 20.97 -9.79
CA GLU A 2 8.26 20.84 -9.43
C GLU A 2 7.98 19.45 -8.86
N PRO A 3 7.06 19.32 -7.88
CA PRO A 3 6.62 18.03 -7.39
C PRO A 3 5.91 17.26 -8.52
N SER A 4 6.28 16.00 -8.73
CA SER A 4 5.66 15.16 -9.75
C SER A 4 4.45 14.45 -9.16
N TRP A 5 3.26 14.99 -9.36
CA TRP A 5 2.02 14.28 -9.07
C TRP A 5 1.82 13.13 -10.04
N SER A 6 1.69 11.91 -9.51
CA SER A 6 1.06 10.84 -10.28
C SER A 6 -0.42 11.23 -10.45
N LYS A 7 -0.92 11.36 -11.69
CA LYS A 7 -2.36 11.59 -11.99
C LYS A 7 -3.27 10.41 -11.61
N ARG A 8 -2.82 9.51 -10.72
CA ARG A 8 -3.54 8.31 -10.30
C ARG A 8 -4.36 8.61 -9.06
N ASP A 9 -5.65 8.30 -9.14
CA ASP A 9 -6.53 8.37 -7.99
C ASP A 9 -6.37 7.10 -7.13
N TYR A 10 -5.41 7.12 -6.21
CA TYR A 10 -5.21 6.02 -5.26
C TYR A 10 -6.49 5.70 -4.48
N VAL A 11 -7.28 6.74 -4.15
CA VAL A 11 -8.50 6.57 -3.37
C VAL A 11 -9.49 5.74 -4.18
N SER A 12 -9.69 6.04 -5.46
CA SER A 12 -10.55 5.23 -6.33
C SER A 12 -10.07 3.78 -6.43
N PHE A 13 -8.77 3.54 -6.65
CA PHE A 13 -8.26 2.16 -6.75
C PHE A 13 -8.39 1.39 -5.43
N ALA A 14 -8.18 2.04 -4.29
CA ALA A 14 -8.39 1.43 -2.99
C ALA A 14 -9.89 1.15 -2.74
N GLU A 15 -10.78 2.09 -3.07
CA GLU A 15 -12.22 1.91 -2.89
C GLU A 15 -12.79 0.82 -3.80
N GLU A 16 -12.50 0.85 -5.09
CA GLU A 16 -13.07 -0.08 -6.06
C GLU A 16 -12.36 -1.42 -6.08
N GLY A 17 -11.03 -1.40 -5.99
CA GLY A 17 -10.18 -2.58 -6.10
C GLY A 17 -9.88 -3.28 -4.78
N TYR A 18 -10.04 -2.63 -3.63
CA TYR A 18 -9.78 -3.27 -2.33
C TYR A 18 -11.00 -3.29 -1.40
N ILE A 19 -11.77 -2.20 -1.31
CA ILE A 19 -12.92 -2.13 -0.38
C ILE A 19 -14.17 -2.80 -0.98
N LYS A 20 -14.51 -2.51 -2.23
CA LYS A 20 -15.74 -3.01 -2.88
C LYS A 20 -15.56 -4.43 -3.44
N ASN A 21 -14.40 -4.76 -3.98
CA ASN A 21 -14.16 -6.04 -4.65
C ASN A 21 -13.62 -7.10 -3.68
N VAL A 22 -14.48 -8.07 -3.33
CA VAL A 22 -14.14 -9.15 -2.36
C VAL A 22 -13.03 -10.06 -2.88
N ILE A 23 -12.95 -10.29 -4.20
CA ILE A 23 -11.95 -11.18 -4.81
C ILE A 23 -10.56 -10.55 -4.66
N ALA A 24 -10.43 -9.28 -5.03
CA ALA A 24 -9.18 -8.55 -4.91
C ALA A 24 -8.78 -8.35 -3.45
N PHE A 25 -9.72 -8.01 -2.56
CA PHE A 25 -9.50 -7.97 -1.11
C PHE A 25 -8.92 -9.29 -0.58
N ARG A 26 -9.54 -10.42 -0.93
CA ARG A 26 -9.11 -11.75 -0.47
C ARG A 26 -7.74 -12.12 -1.03
N ALA A 27 -7.50 -11.88 -2.32
CA ALA A 27 -6.22 -12.16 -2.96
C ALA A 27 -5.07 -11.39 -2.30
N ILE A 28 -5.26 -10.10 -2.04
CA ILE A 28 -4.26 -9.25 -1.40
C ILE A 28 -4.00 -9.71 0.03
N ASN A 29 -5.05 -9.97 0.82
CA ASN A 29 -4.88 -10.46 2.19
C ASN A 29 -4.21 -11.84 2.25
N MET A 30 -4.51 -12.74 1.33
CA MET A 30 -3.81 -14.03 1.26
C MET A 30 -2.31 -13.87 1.03
N ILE A 31 -1.91 -12.98 0.10
CA ILE A 31 -0.49 -12.73 -0.18
C ILE A 31 0.17 -12.02 1.01
N ALA A 32 -0.50 -11.02 1.58
CA ALA A 32 0.00 -10.26 2.72
C ALA A 32 0.22 -11.16 3.94
N SER A 33 -0.77 -11.99 4.30
CA SER A 33 -0.65 -12.91 5.44
C SER A 33 0.35 -14.05 5.17
N ALA A 34 0.45 -14.54 3.93
CA ALA A 34 1.50 -15.49 3.58
C ALA A 34 2.90 -14.87 3.75
N ALA A 35 3.10 -13.65 3.28
CA ALA A 35 4.38 -12.95 3.45
C ALA A 35 4.71 -12.66 4.91
N SER A 36 3.71 -12.29 5.71
CA SER A 36 3.89 -11.98 7.14
C SER A 36 4.17 -13.22 7.99
N SER A 37 3.71 -14.40 7.55
CA SER A 37 3.97 -15.67 8.21
C SER A 37 5.45 -16.09 8.18
N VAL A 38 6.24 -15.58 7.24
CA VAL A 38 7.65 -15.96 7.08
C VAL A 38 8.50 -15.44 8.26
N PRO A 39 9.30 -16.28 8.93
CA PRO A 39 10.21 -15.83 9.97
C PRO A 39 11.44 -15.13 9.37
N PHE A 40 11.91 -14.07 10.03
CA PHE A 40 13.16 -13.41 9.65
C PHE A 40 14.35 -14.11 10.30
N THR A 41 15.31 -14.52 9.46
CA THR A 41 16.58 -15.07 9.90
C THR A 41 17.70 -14.10 9.53
N LEU A 42 18.46 -13.65 10.53
CA LEU A 42 19.63 -12.81 10.30
C LEU A 42 20.87 -13.69 10.13
N CYS A 43 21.53 -13.56 8.99
CA CYS A 43 22.81 -14.24 8.71
C CYS A 43 23.90 -13.19 8.53
N GLN A 44 25.01 -13.35 9.25
CA GLN A 44 26.22 -12.61 9.00
C GLN A 44 27.07 -13.36 7.97
N LEU A 45 27.51 -12.65 6.94
CA LEU A 45 28.45 -13.16 5.97
C LEU A 45 29.87 -12.85 6.48
N THR A 46 30.64 -13.89 6.76
CA THR A 46 32.07 -13.79 7.08
C THR A 46 32.88 -14.52 6.00
N GLU A 47 34.19 -14.27 5.95
CA GLU A 47 35.10 -14.96 5.00
C GLU A 47 35.07 -16.49 5.15
N GLN A 48 34.65 -16.99 6.31
CA GLN A 48 34.54 -18.42 6.65
C GLN A 48 33.14 -19.02 6.41
N GLY A 49 32.16 -18.23 5.93
CA GLY A 49 30.82 -18.70 5.57
C GLY A 49 29.67 -17.86 6.12
N LYS A 50 28.47 -18.47 6.19
CA LYS A 50 27.26 -17.84 6.71
C LYS A 50 27.02 -18.30 8.15
N SER A 51 27.04 -17.37 9.10
CA SER A 51 26.69 -17.65 10.49
C SER A 51 25.35 -17.01 10.84
N GLN A 52 24.46 -17.77 11.48
CA GLN A 52 23.15 -17.26 11.88
C GLN A 52 23.23 -16.53 13.21
N LEU A 53 22.84 -15.26 13.22
CA LEU A 53 22.72 -14.45 14.42
C LEU A 53 21.31 -14.59 14.99
N LYS A 54 21.19 -15.23 16.16
CA LYS A 54 19.90 -15.41 16.84
C LYS A 54 19.45 -14.17 17.61
N ILE A 55 20.39 -13.36 18.10
CA ILE A 55 20.11 -12.18 18.92
C ILE A 55 20.81 -10.98 18.27
N HIS A 56 20.02 -10.03 17.77
CA HIS A 56 20.54 -8.79 17.21
C HIS A 56 19.50 -7.67 17.36
N PRO A 57 19.89 -6.42 17.65
CA PRO A 57 18.96 -5.29 17.77
C PRO A 57 18.06 -5.11 16.55
N LEU A 58 18.57 -5.40 15.35
CA LEU A 58 17.80 -5.36 14.11
C LEU A 58 16.64 -6.37 14.09
N LEU A 59 16.86 -7.58 14.61
CA LEU A 59 15.77 -8.57 14.72
C LEU A 59 14.70 -8.06 15.68
N LYS A 60 15.10 -7.48 16.82
CA LYS A 60 14.15 -6.89 17.77
C LYS A 60 13.31 -5.79 17.10
N LEU A 61 13.94 -4.90 16.34
CA LEU A 61 13.25 -3.84 15.60
C LEU A 61 12.29 -4.41 14.54
N LEU A 62 12.70 -5.42 13.77
CA LEU A 62 11.82 -6.02 12.76
C LEU A 62 10.62 -6.75 13.39
N TYR A 63 10.79 -7.35 14.57
CA TYR A 63 9.70 -8.04 15.27
C TYR A 63 8.72 -7.07 15.97
N SER A 64 9.22 -5.92 16.44
CA SER A 64 8.43 -4.86 17.06
C SER A 64 8.86 -3.50 16.46
N PRO A 65 8.37 -3.17 15.26
CA PRO A 65 8.80 -1.98 14.51
C PRO A 65 8.43 -0.67 15.21
N ASN A 66 7.30 -0.64 15.90
CA ASN A 66 6.89 0.47 16.74
C ASN A 66 6.04 -0.07 17.91
N PRO A 67 5.70 0.75 18.92
CA PRO A 67 4.93 0.31 20.07
C PRO A 67 3.49 -0.15 19.76
N MET A 68 2.96 0.22 18.59
CA MET A 68 1.56 0.00 18.22
C MET A 68 1.35 -1.13 17.20
N THR A 69 2.41 -1.62 16.57
CA THR A 69 2.33 -2.54 15.42
C THR A 69 3.26 -3.71 15.61
N SER A 70 2.72 -4.91 15.40
CA SER A 70 3.48 -6.16 15.42
C SER A 70 4.25 -6.39 14.10
N LYS A 71 5.20 -7.32 14.10
CA LYS A 71 5.86 -7.82 12.87
C LYS A 71 4.86 -8.11 11.75
N SER A 72 3.82 -8.88 12.09
CA SER A 72 2.90 -9.41 11.09
C SER A 72 2.11 -8.29 10.42
N GLU A 73 1.52 -7.40 11.21
CA GLU A 73 0.77 -6.23 10.72
C GLU A 73 1.65 -5.30 9.89
N PHE A 74 2.91 -5.11 10.29
CA PHE A 74 3.85 -4.27 9.56
C PHE A 74 4.18 -4.86 8.18
N ILE A 75 4.48 -6.16 8.10
CA ILE A 75 4.73 -6.81 6.81
C ILE A 75 3.46 -6.86 5.95
N GLU A 76 2.30 -7.13 6.54
CA GLU A 76 1.02 -7.09 5.85
C GLU A 76 0.74 -5.71 5.26
N GLY A 77 0.98 -4.65 6.03
CA GLY A 77 0.85 -3.27 5.56
C GLY A 77 1.80 -2.94 4.41
N ILE A 78 3.06 -3.37 4.48
CA ILE A 78 4.04 -3.17 3.40
C ILE A 78 3.56 -3.81 2.11
N VAL A 79 3.19 -5.08 2.18
CA VAL A 79 2.76 -5.85 1.01
C VAL A 79 1.45 -5.29 0.46
N THR A 80 0.49 -4.95 1.33
CA THR A 80 -0.80 -4.38 0.93
C THR A 80 -0.61 -3.06 0.19
N TYR A 81 0.15 -2.10 0.73
CA TYR A 81 0.42 -0.84 0.03
C TYR A 81 1.13 -1.06 -1.31
N ARG A 82 2.07 -2.00 -1.36
CA ARG A 82 2.77 -2.34 -2.60
C ARG A 82 1.83 -2.95 -3.64
N LEU A 83 0.88 -3.80 -3.24
CA LEU A 83 -0.09 -4.41 -4.16
C LEU A 83 -1.20 -3.45 -4.59
N VAL A 84 -1.58 -2.48 -3.74
CA VAL A 84 -2.65 -1.52 -4.03
C VAL A 84 -2.13 -0.32 -4.82
N ASN A 85 -1.00 0.26 -4.43
CA ASN A 85 -0.45 1.48 -5.04
C ASN A 85 0.74 1.20 -5.98
N GLY A 86 1.40 0.05 -5.85
CA GLY A 86 2.72 -0.19 -6.47
C GLY A 86 3.88 0.40 -5.67
N ASN A 87 3.59 1.14 -4.59
CA ASN A 87 4.56 1.84 -3.75
C ASN A 87 4.27 1.59 -2.28
N SER A 88 5.32 1.38 -1.50
CA SER A 88 5.27 1.30 -0.05
C SER A 88 6.42 2.11 0.54
N TYR A 89 6.12 2.91 1.56
CA TYR A 89 7.07 3.83 2.16
C TYR A 89 7.20 3.53 3.65
N ILE A 90 8.42 3.30 4.08
CA ILE A 90 8.77 3.04 5.48
C ILE A 90 9.56 4.24 5.98
N LEU A 91 9.02 4.95 6.95
CA LEU A 91 9.70 6.01 7.68
C LEU A 91 10.50 5.39 8.82
N MET A 92 11.78 5.72 8.85
CA MET A 92 12.72 5.36 9.89
C MET A 92 12.87 6.54 10.86
N VAL A 93 12.69 6.27 12.16
CA VAL A 93 13.03 7.23 13.21
C VAL A 93 14.47 6.99 13.64
N GLU A 94 15.34 7.96 13.33
CA GLU A 94 16.74 7.90 13.67
C GLU A 94 16.95 7.89 15.19
N SER A 95 17.92 7.11 15.65
CA SER A 95 18.37 7.17 17.04
C SER A 95 19.18 8.45 17.27
N GLN A 96 19.16 9.00 18.50
CA GLN A 96 19.99 10.16 18.88
C GLN A 96 21.50 9.97 18.62
N ASN A 97 21.94 8.73 18.41
CA ASN A 97 23.30 8.41 17.99
C ASN A 97 23.28 7.74 16.62
N SER A 98 23.89 8.40 15.61
CA SER A 98 23.91 7.99 14.20
C SER A 98 24.58 6.63 13.93
N ARG A 99 25.28 6.05 14.92
CA ARG A 99 25.87 4.70 14.82
C ARG A 99 24.95 3.58 15.34
N LYS A 100 23.82 3.92 15.96
CA LYS A 100 22.85 2.93 16.44
C LYS A 100 21.82 2.62 15.36
N PRO A 101 21.27 1.39 15.34
CA PRO A 101 20.14 1.08 14.48
C PRO A 101 18.97 2.02 14.82
N PRO A 102 18.07 2.25 13.85
CA PRO A 102 16.90 3.09 14.08
C PRO A 102 16.05 2.56 15.21
N THR A 103 15.34 3.49 15.85
CA THR A 103 14.58 3.17 17.07
C THR A 103 13.20 2.62 16.70
N GLU A 104 12.58 3.20 15.66
CA GLU A 104 11.21 2.88 15.25
C GLU A 104 11.07 2.92 13.72
N LEU A 105 10.10 2.16 13.23
CA LEU A 105 9.69 2.11 11.83
C LEU A 105 8.17 2.35 11.73
N TYR A 106 7.78 3.27 10.86
CA TYR A 106 6.37 3.59 10.57
C TYR A 106 6.07 3.42 9.10
N LEU A 107 4.88 2.90 8.78
CA LEU A 107 4.39 2.87 7.42
C LEU A 107 3.69 4.18 7.09
N LEU A 108 4.10 4.80 5.99
CA LEU A 108 3.43 5.99 5.46
C LEU A 108 2.41 5.58 4.40
N ARG A 109 1.25 6.24 4.42
CA ARG A 109 0.22 6.04 3.41
C ARG A 109 0.75 6.57 2.07
N PRO A 110 0.81 5.74 1.01
CA PRO A 110 1.55 6.08 -0.21
C PRO A 110 0.89 7.19 -1.05
N ASP A 111 -0.40 7.46 -0.87
CA ASP A 111 -1.12 8.57 -1.51
C ASP A 111 -0.72 9.95 -0.99
N ARG A 112 -0.20 10.00 0.24
CA ARG A 112 0.26 11.23 0.90
C ARG A 112 1.74 11.49 0.70
N VAL A 113 2.44 10.62 -0.04
CA VAL A 113 3.88 10.74 -0.30
C VAL A 113 4.12 11.26 -1.72
N GLU A 114 4.76 12.42 -1.80
CA GLU A 114 5.22 13.05 -3.02
C GLU A 114 6.73 12.86 -3.16
N ILE A 115 7.17 12.52 -4.38
CA ILE A 115 8.59 12.42 -4.70
C ILE A 115 9.00 13.68 -5.47
N VAL A 116 9.96 14.42 -4.92
CA VAL A 116 10.61 15.51 -5.64
C VAL A 116 11.82 14.93 -6.36
N PRO A 117 11.82 14.89 -7.70
CA PRO A 117 12.92 14.29 -8.46
C PRO A 117 14.21 15.10 -8.29
N GLY A 118 15.33 14.40 -8.08
CA GLY A 118 16.67 14.98 -8.05
C GLY A 118 17.36 14.90 -9.43
N ARG A 119 18.56 15.50 -9.53
CA ARG A 119 19.32 15.57 -10.80
C ARG A 119 19.96 14.24 -11.25
N ASN A 120 20.15 13.28 -10.34
CA ASN A 120 20.99 12.09 -10.58
C ASN A 120 20.18 10.77 -10.54
N ASN A 121 18.90 10.77 -10.93
CA ASN A 121 17.98 9.62 -10.76
C ASN A 121 17.79 9.15 -9.31
N VAL A 122 18.28 9.94 -8.35
CA VAL A 122 18.03 9.79 -6.92
C VAL A 122 17.00 10.85 -6.55
N PRO A 123 15.94 10.51 -5.80
CA PRO A 123 14.97 11.48 -5.34
C PRO A 123 15.67 12.52 -4.47
N TYR A 124 15.22 13.78 -4.52
CA TYR A 124 15.78 14.84 -3.69
C TYR A 124 15.08 14.92 -2.33
N ILE A 125 13.75 14.82 -2.34
CA ILE A 125 12.90 14.87 -1.15
C ILE A 125 11.77 13.86 -1.31
N TYR A 126 11.46 13.15 -0.23
CA TYR A 126 10.15 12.54 -0.04
C TYR A 126 9.33 13.48 0.85
N ARG A 127 8.23 14.00 0.32
CA ARG A 127 7.34 14.90 1.05
C ARG A 127 6.11 14.13 1.50
N TYR A 128 5.81 14.16 2.79
CA TYR A 128 4.60 13.57 3.34
C TYR A 128 3.60 14.66 3.72
N ALA A 129 2.49 14.73 2.99
CA ALA A 129 1.46 15.75 3.18
C ALA A 129 0.28 15.21 4.02
N ILE A 130 -0.06 15.90 5.10
CA ILE A 130 -1.23 15.63 5.93
C ILE A 130 -1.99 16.94 6.10
N ASN A 131 -3.18 17.02 5.50
CA ASN A 131 -4.00 18.23 5.49
C ASN A 131 -3.18 19.44 4.99
N ASN A 132 -2.99 20.46 5.84
CA ASN A 132 -2.21 21.66 5.50
C ASN A 132 -0.73 21.59 5.91
N ASN A 133 -0.28 20.47 6.48
CA ASN A 133 1.09 20.29 6.92
C ASN A 133 1.85 19.35 5.97
N SER A 134 3.09 19.71 5.63
CA SER A 134 3.99 18.87 4.84
C SER A 134 5.29 18.62 5.59
N TYR A 135 5.71 17.37 5.65
CA TYR A 135 6.98 16.94 6.24
C TYR A 135 7.93 16.51 5.13
N ASP A 136 9.07 17.19 5.02
CA ASP A 136 10.05 16.95 3.96
C ASP A 136 11.21 16.10 4.48
N PHE A 137 11.37 14.90 3.92
CA PHE A 137 12.48 14.00 4.20
C PHE A 137 13.51 14.11 3.07
N LYS A 138 14.62 14.81 3.35
CA LYS A 138 15.71 15.00 2.41
C LYS A 138 16.48 13.70 2.19
N VAL A 139 16.87 13.48 0.94
CA VAL A 139 17.71 12.36 0.53
C VAL A 139 19.13 12.88 0.34
N ASP A 140 20.11 12.17 0.89
CA ASP A 140 21.52 12.45 0.63
C ASP A 140 21.85 12.13 -0.83
N LYS A 141 22.36 13.14 -1.55
CA LYS A 141 22.68 13.04 -2.98
C LYS A 141 23.86 12.11 -3.28
N LEU A 142 24.77 11.94 -2.33
CA LEU A 142 25.99 11.14 -2.50
C LEU A 142 25.75 9.69 -2.11
N THR A 143 25.09 9.47 -0.98
CA THR A 143 24.88 8.11 -0.44
C THR A 143 23.52 7.52 -0.81
N GLY A 144 22.58 8.33 -1.30
CA GLY A 144 21.19 7.93 -1.55
C GLY A 144 20.41 7.63 -0.27
N ARG A 145 20.99 7.88 0.91
CA ARG A 145 20.36 7.58 2.19
C ARG A 145 19.25 8.59 2.51
N SER A 146 18.18 8.07 3.07
CA SER A 146 17.01 8.84 3.47
C SER A 146 16.40 8.20 4.71
N ALA A 147 15.69 9.00 5.50
CA ALA A 147 14.82 8.48 6.56
C ALA A 147 13.65 7.67 5.98
N VAL A 148 13.32 7.84 4.69
CA VAL A 148 12.26 7.09 4.00
C VAL A 148 12.86 6.03 3.10
N LEU A 149 12.51 4.77 3.36
CA LEU A 149 12.75 3.66 2.45
C LEU A 149 11.55 3.49 1.53
N HIS A 150 11.79 3.64 0.22
CA HIS A 150 10.79 3.44 -0.81
C HIS A 150 10.93 2.07 -1.46
N LEU A 151 9.91 1.23 -1.29
CA LEU A 151 9.77 -0.05 -1.96
C LEU A 151 8.77 0.09 -3.10
N LYS A 152 9.24 -0.05 -4.34
CA LYS A 152 8.40 0.03 -5.53
C LYS A 152 8.36 -1.27 -6.32
N THR A 153 7.27 -1.46 -7.05
CA THR A 153 7.20 -2.43 -8.16
C THR A 153 7.84 -1.83 -9.41
N PHE A 154 8.17 -2.69 -10.37
CA PHE A 154 8.67 -2.24 -11.66
C PHE A 154 7.55 -1.48 -12.42
N ASN A 155 7.91 -0.37 -13.06
CA ASN A 155 7.01 0.40 -13.91
C ASN A 155 7.75 0.80 -15.19
N PRO A 156 7.27 0.40 -16.38
CA PRO A 156 7.93 0.73 -17.64
C PRO A 156 7.73 2.20 -18.09
N LEU A 157 6.75 2.91 -17.51
CA LEU A 157 6.35 4.26 -17.95
C LEU A 157 6.69 5.36 -16.94
N ASN A 158 7.17 5.01 -15.75
CA ASN A 158 7.46 5.98 -14.70
C ASN A 158 8.68 5.56 -13.89
N ASP A 159 9.71 6.42 -13.87
CA ASP A 159 10.95 6.14 -13.16
C ASP A 159 10.82 6.31 -11.64
N TRP A 160 9.86 7.12 -11.18
CA TRP A 160 9.70 7.48 -9.78
C TRP A 160 8.73 6.58 -9.04
N TYR A 161 7.62 6.19 -9.67
CA TYR A 161 6.53 5.44 -9.04
C TYR A 161 6.37 4.04 -9.62
N GLY A 162 6.11 3.05 -8.75
CA GLY A 162 5.77 1.68 -9.16
C GLY A 162 4.41 1.57 -9.86
N LEU A 163 4.20 0.47 -10.58
CA LEU A 163 2.92 0.11 -11.19
C LEU A 163 2.16 -0.86 -10.27
N SER A 164 0.93 -0.53 -9.94
CA SER A 164 0.10 -1.39 -9.09
C SER A 164 -0.42 -2.61 -9.86
N PRO A 165 -0.38 -3.82 -9.28
CA PRO A 165 -1.13 -4.96 -9.80
C PRO A 165 -2.64 -4.71 -9.92
N ILE A 166 -3.24 -3.92 -9.01
CA ILE A 166 -4.67 -3.54 -9.12
C ILE A 166 -4.90 -2.68 -10.35
N GLU A 167 -3.99 -1.75 -10.67
CA GLU A 167 -4.10 -0.89 -11.84
C GLU A 167 -4.08 -1.71 -13.14
N ALA A 168 -3.22 -2.74 -13.21
CA ALA A 168 -3.21 -3.67 -14.33
C ALA A 168 -4.50 -4.51 -14.44
N ALA A 169 -5.17 -4.78 -13.31
CA ALA A 169 -6.42 -5.53 -13.25
C ALA A 169 -7.69 -4.64 -13.23
N ALA A 170 -7.53 -3.31 -13.31
CA ALA A 170 -8.60 -2.36 -13.01
C ALA A 170 -9.84 -2.56 -13.88
N TYR A 171 -9.65 -2.81 -15.17
CA TYR A 171 -10.76 -3.07 -16.10
C TYR A 171 -11.59 -4.29 -15.70
N SER A 172 -10.94 -5.39 -15.34
CA SER A 172 -11.61 -6.62 -14.93
C SER A 172 -12.32 -6.46 -13.58
N ILE A 173 -11.72 -5.70 -12.66
CA ILE A 173 -12.31 -5.36 -11.35
C ILE A 173 -13.58 -4.53 -11.54
N ASP A 174 -13.52 -3.51 -12.40
CA ASP A 174 -14.66 -2.64 -12.70
C ASP A 174 -15.80 -3.45 -13.35
N GLN A 175 -15.49 -4.30 -14.34
CA GLN A 175 -16.49 -5.19 -14.94
C GLN A 175 -17.17 -6.09 -13.90
N HIS A 176 -16.40 -6.66 -12.97
CA HIS A 176 -16.96 -7.49 -11.90
C HIS A 176 -17.88 -6.69 -10.96
N ASN A 177 -17.43 -5.50 -10.55
CA ASN A 177 -18.18 -4.62 -9.66
C ASN A 177 -19.50 -4.17 -10.34
N GLN A 178 -19.45 -3.78 -11.62
CA GLN A 178 -20.61 -3.37 -12.40
C GLN A 178 -21.61 -4.51 -12.62
N ALA A 179 -21.13 -5.73 -12.92
CA ALA A 179 -22.00 -6.90 -13.05
C ALA A 179 -22.76 -7.18 -11.74
N GLY A 180 -22.07 -7.09 -10.59
CA GLY A 180 -22.71 -7.21 -9.27
C GLY A 180 -23.76 -6.14 -9.01
N ALA A 181 -23.43 -4.88 -9.29
CA ALA A 181 -24.36 -3.75 -9.14
C ALA A 181 -25.58 -3.89 -10.07
N GLY A 182 -25.37 -4.28 -11.33
CA GLY A 182 -26.41 -4.52 -12.32
C GLY A 182 -27.41 -5.60 -11.87
N ASN A 183 -26.91 -6.73 -11.35
CA ASN A 183 -27.75 -7.81 -10.83
C ASN A 183 -28.65 -7.33 -9.68
N VAL A 184 -28.10 -6.55 -8.74
CA VAL A 184 -28.87 -5.97 -7.63
C VAL A 184 -29.94 -5.00 -8.15
N LEU A 185 -29.61 -4.18 -9.15
CA LEU A 185 -30.56 -3.22 -9.75
C LEU A 185 -31.71 -3.94 -10.46
N CYS A 186 -31.42 -4.97 -11.26
CA CYS A 186 -32.44 -5.79 -11.92
C CYS A 186 -33.39 -6.42 -10.89
N TYR A 187 -32.86 -6.99 -9.81
CA TYR A 187 -33.68 -7.57 -8.75
C TYR A 187 -34.57 -6.54 -8.04
N LYS A 188 -34.02 -5.36 -7.72
CA LYS A 188 -34.79 -4.26 -7.11
C LYS A 188 -35.93 -3.80 -8.01
N ARG A 189 -35.68 -3.62 -9.31
CA ARG A 189 -36.72 -3.23 -10.29
C ARG A 189 -37.83 -4.28 -10.40
N GLY A 190 -37.48 -5.56 -10.42
CA GLY A 190 -38.45 -6.65 -10.42
C GLY A 190 -39.38 -6.65 -9.20
N LYS A 191 -38.87 -6.26 -8.01
CA LYS A 191 -39.68 -6.14 -6.78
C LYS A 191 -40.61 -4.92 -6.77
N THR A 192 -40.25 -3.84 -7.44
CA THR A 192 -41.11 -2.64 -7.51
C THR A 192 -42.26 -2.86 -8.48
N GLY A 193 -42.00 -3.47 -9.64
CA GLY A 193 -43.03 -3.79 -10.63
C GLY A 193 -44.12 -4.75 -10.13
N SER A 194 -43.78 -5.69 -9.26
CA SER A 194 -44.79 -6.61 -8.68
C SER A 194 -45.71 -5.97 -7.63
N LYS A 195 -45.33 -4.83 -7.03
CA LYS A 195 -46.18 -4.11 -6.08
C LYS A 195 -47.22 -3.22 -6.77
N GLU A 196 -46.98 -2.79 -7.99
CA GLU A 196 -47.93 -1.95 -8.75
C GLU A 196 -49.04 -2.80 -9.40
N THR A 197 -48.75 -4.03 -9.82
CA THR A 197 -49.75 -4.95 -10.41
C THR A 197 -50.72 -5.55 -9.38
N GLY A 198 -50.45 -5.43 -8.07
CA GLY A 198 -51.30 -5.94 -7.01
C GLY A 198 -52.41 -4.98 -6.52
N ARG A 199 -52.57 -3.80 -7.14
CA ARG A 199 -53.52 -2.75 -6.69
C ARG A 199 -54.67 -2.44 -7.66
N THR A 200 -54.77 -3.12 -8.81
CA THR A 200 -55.80 -2.89 -9.84
C THR A 200 -56.80 -4.05 -9.94
N GLY A 201 -57.32 -4.52 -8.80
CA GLY A 201 -58.23 -5.66 -8.73
C GLY A 201 -59.31 -5.50 -7.67
N VAL A 202 -60.06 -4.40 -7.69
CA VAL A 202 -61.41 -4.35 -7.12
C VAL A 202 -62.28 -3.65 -8.17
N VAL A 203 -62.94 -4.47 -8.99
CA VAL A 203 -64.03 -4.03 -9.85
C VAL A 203 -65.27 -4.16 -8.98
N GLU A 204 -65.83 -3.02 -8.56
CA GLU A 204 -67.17 -2.97 -7.96
C GLU A 204 -68.21 -3.45 -9.00
N VAL A 205 -69.10 -4.33 -8.56
CA VAL A 205 -70.30 -4.79 -9.28
C VAL A 205 -71.51 -4.26 -8.53
#